data_AF-A0A257TMJ5-F1
#
_entry.id   AF-A0A257TMJ5-F1
#
_cell.length_a   1.000
_cell.length_b   1.000
_cell.length_c   1.000
_cell.angle_alpha   90.00
_cell.angle_beta   90.00
_cell.angle_gamma   90.00
#
_symmetry.space_group_name_H-M   'P 1'
#
loop_
_entity.id
_entity.type
_entity.pdbx_description
1 polymer ?
#
loop_
_entity_poly.entity_id
_entity_poly.type
_entity_poly.pdbx_seq_one_letter_code
_entity_poly.pdbx_strand_id
1 'polypeptide(L)'
;MARTYSYTVSAATGLSTAKDSLVAAIEGLVVISTAVTEASDNLPEAFELNQNYPNPFNPSTVIGYKLSAVSSVTLKVYDALGREVAALVEARQNAGYHQITFNASKLSSGVYFYRITAGTFTDVKKLVLVK
;
A
#
# COMPACT_ATOMS: atom_id res chain seq x y z
N MET A 1 35.64 32.48 -61.51
CA MET A 1 35.19 33.40 -60.44
C MET A 1 34.80 32.58 -59.24
N ALA A 2 35.68 32.43 -58.25
CA ALA A 2 35.40 31.70 -57.01
C ALA A 2 35.07 32.71 -55.91
N ARG A 3 33.87 32.62 -55.33
CA ARG A 3 33.51 33.37 -54.12
C ARG A 3 33.86 32.50 -52.93
N THR A 4 34.95 32.85 -52.25
CA THR A 4 35.33 32.27 -50.96
C THR A 4 34.45 32.86 -49.87
N TYR A 5 33.68 32.03 -49.17
CA TYR A 5 32.99 32.42 -47.93
C TYR A 5 33.88 32.03 -46.76
N SER A 6 34.45 33.01 -46.05
CA SER A 6 35.11 32.80 -44.76
C SER A 6 34.08 33.00 -43.65
N TYR A 7 33.88 31.99 -42.82
CA TYR A 7 33.18 32.14 -41.55
C TYR A 7 34.24 32.26 -40.45
N THR A 8 34.32 33.43 -39.79
CA THR A 8 35.07 33.55 -38.54
C THR A 8 34.11 33.28 -37.39
N VAL A 9 34.27 32.12 -36.75
CA VAL A 9 33.62 31.89 -35.45
C VAL A 9 34.50 32.59 -34.43
N SER A 10 34.02 33.69 -33.85
CA SER A 10 34.77 34.37 -32.78
C SER A 10 34.72 33.52 -31.50
N ALA A 11 35.78 33.55 -30.71
CA ALA A 11 35.82 32.83 -29.43
C ALA A 11 34.66 33.25 -28.49
N ALA A 12 34.16 34.48 -28.64
CA ALA A 12 32.99 34.98 -27.91
C ALA A 12 31.68 34.28 -28.34
N THR A 13 31.51 34.01 -29.64
CA THR A 13 30.35 33.26 -30.16
C THR A 13 30.38 31.82 -29.67
N GLY A 14 31.56 31.19 -29.64
CA GLY A 14 31.75 29.83 -29.11
C GLY A 14 31.43 29.73 -27.61
N LEU A 15 31.78 30.74 -26.82
CA LEU A 15 31.51 30.77 -25.37
C LEU A 15 30.02 30.98 -25.06
N SER A 16 29.32 31.82 -25.85
CA SER A 16 27.86 31.98 -25.74
C SER A 16 27.14 30.67 -26.06
N THR A 17 27.48 30.04 -27.18
CA THR A 17 26.88 28.75 -27.58
C THR A 17 27.14 27.65 -26.55
N ALA A 18 28.32 27.63 -25.92
CA ALA A 18 28.62 26.70 -24.83
C ALA A 18 27.79 26.98 -23.57
N LYS A 19 27.56 28.25 -23.21
CA LYS A 19 26.71 28.64 -22.08
C LYS A 19 25.24 28.31 -22.34
N ASP A 20 24.73 28.60 -23.53
CA ASP A 20 23.35 28.30 -23.92
C ASP A 20 23.10 26.79 -23.97
N SER A 21 24.10 26.02 -24.43
CA SER A 21 24.06 24.55 -24.41
C SER A 21 24.14 23.98 -22.99
N LEU A 22 24.90 24.62 -22.09
CA LEU A 22 24.97 24.23 -20.68
C LEU A 22 23.64 24.53 -19.97
N VAL A 23 23.02 25.68 -20.23
CA VAL A 23 21.71 26.05 -19.68
C VAL A 23 20.64 25.10 -20.20
N ALA A 24 20.60 24.80 -21.50
CA ALA A 24 19.66 23.83 -22.05
C ALA A 24 19.86 22.40 -21.48
N ALA A 25 21.10 21.99 -21.22
CA ALA A 25 21.40 20.71 -20.58
C ALA A 25 20.99 20.69 -19.10
N ILE A 26 21.14 21.80 -18.37
CA ILE A 26 20.72 21.93 -16.97
C ILE A 26 19.19 21.99 -16.87
N GLU A 27 18.52 22.75 -17.72
CA GLU A 27 17.04 22.77 -17.79
C GLU A 27 16.49 21.39 -18.14
N GLY A 28 17.13 20.68 -19.08
CA GLY A 28 16.82 19.30 -19.39
C GLY A 28 17.02 18.35 -18.21
N LEU A 29 18.06 18.54 -17.39
CA LEU A 29 18.35 17.74 -16.20
C LEU A 29 17.36 18.00 -15.04
N VAL A 30 16.92 19.26 -14.86
CA VAL A 30 15.94 19.65 -13.84
C VAL A 30 14.55 19.06 -14.12
N VAL A 31 14.21 18.85 -15.39
CA VAL A 31 12.93 18.22 -15.79
C VAL A 31 12.95 16.68 -15.62
N ILE A 32 14.12 16.07 -15.39
CA ILE A 32 14.27 14.65 -15.04
C ILE A 32 14.39 14.41 -13.53
N SER A 33 14.17 15.43 -12.71
CA SER A 33 13.50 15.20 -11.43
C SER A 33 12.01 14.95 -11.70
N THR A 34 11.70 14.01 -12.61
CA THR A 34 10.55 13.16 -12.40
C THR A 34 10.70 12.70 -10.97
N ALA A 35 9.76 13.09 -10.12
CA ALA A 35 9.59 12.43 -8.86
C ALA A 35 9.68 10.94 -9.19
N VAL A 36 10.80 10.31 -8.83
CA VAL A 36 10.70 9.00 -8.24
C VAL A 36 9.82 9.34 -7.06
N THR A 37 8.51 9.23 -7.26
CA THR A 37 7.64 8.79 -6.21
C THR A 37 8.33 7.51 -5.80
N GLU A 38 9.30 7.64 -4.87
CA GLU A 38 9.40 6.68 -3.81
C GLU A 38 7.92 6.54 -3.49
N ALA A 39 7.37 5.37 -3.80
CA ALA A 39 6.31 4.91 -2.96
C ALA A 39 6.97 5.03 -1.58
N SER A 40 6.76 6.18 -0.92
CA SER A 40 6.65 6.24 0.50
C SER A 40 5.60 5.18 0.68
N ASP A 41 6.06 3.94 0.88
CA ASP A 41 5.24 2.82 1.23
C ASP A 41 4.55 3.39 2.43
N ASN A 42 3.30 3.83 2.22
CA ASN A 42 2.61 4.70 3.14
C ASN A 42 2.10 3.76 4.21
N LEU A 43 3.08 3.24 4.95
CA LEU A 43 2.92 2.17 5.91
C LEU A 43 1.97 2.74 6.93
N PRO A 44 0.97 1.94 7.33
CA PRO A 44 0.02 2.41 8.31
C PRO A 44 0.77 2.77 9.58
N GLU A 45 0.52 3.98 10.10
CA GLU A 45 1.19 4.48 11.30
C GLU A 45 0.83 3.65 12.55
N ALA A 46 -0.31 2.96 12.51
CA ALA A 46 -0.84 2.18 13.63
C ALA A 46 -1.38 0.82 13.18
N PHE A 47 -1.42 -0.10 14.14
CA PHE A 47 -2.18 -1.33 14.02
C PHE A 47 -3.68 -1.03 14.07
N GLU A 48 -4.44 -1.63 13.16
CA GLU A 48 -5.89 -1.44 13.10
C GLU A 48 -6.55 -2.70 12.56
N LEU A 49 -7.66 -3.12 13.16
CA LEU A 49 -8.59 -4.07 12.56
C LEU A 49 -9.75 -3.26 11.98
N ASN A 50 -10.17 -3.55 10.75
CA ASN A 50 -11.31 -2.90 10.12
C ASN A 50 -12.58 -3.73 10.33
N GLN A 51 -13.73 -3.05 10.30
CA GLN A 51 -15.02 -3.73 10.25
C GLN A 51 -15.11 -4.52 8.94
N ASN A 52 -15.59 -5.76 9.02
CA ASN A 52 -15.77 -6.59 7.83
C ASN A 52 -16.81 -5.97 6.89
N TYR A 53 -16.61 -6.10 5.58
CA TYR A 53 -17.57 -5.63 4.57
C TYR A 53 -17.84 -6.71 3.51
N PRO A 54 -19.11 -6.99 3.19
CA PRO A 54 -20.33 -6.44 3.81
C PRO A 54 -20.54 -6.92 5.26
N ASN A 55 -21.35 -6.21 6.05
CA ASN A 55 -21.85 -6.65 7.36
C ASN A 55 -23.26 -6.04 7.61
N PRO A 56 -24.33 -6.83 7.73
CA PRO A 56 -24.41 -8.30 7.65
C PRO A 56 -23.93 -8.89 6.31
N PHE A 57 -23.53 -10.16 6.29
CA PHE A 57 -22.97 -10.82 5.09
C PHE A 57 -23.58 -12.21 4.82
N ASN A 58 -23.51 -12.66 3.56
CA ASN A 58 -23.99 -13.98 3.12
C ASN A 58 -23.15 -14.55 1.94
N PRO A 59 -22.55 -15.74 2.07
CA PRO A 59 -21.86 -16.24 3.25
C PRO A 59 -20.40 -15.73 3.30
N SER A 60 -20.02 -14.80 2.42
CA SER A 60 -18.66 -14.29 2.28
C SER A 60 -18.55 -12.82 2.67
N THR A 61 -17.45 -12.44 3.31
CA THR A 61 -17.12 -11.06 3.69
C THR A 61 -15.61 -10.85 3.62
N VAL A 62 -15.16 -9.60 3.52
CA VAL A 62 -13.74 -9.25 3.56
C VAL A 62 -13.41 -8.62 4.91
N ILE A 63 -12.35 -9.10 5.53
CA ILE A 63 -11.79 -8.55 6.77
C ILE A 63 -10.46 -7.87 6.41
N GLY A 64 -10.39 -6.56 6.61
CA GLY A 64 -9.17 -5.77 6.45
C GLY A 64 -8.48 -5.51 7.80
N TYR A 65 -7.16 -5.42 7.79
CA TYR A 65 -6.36 -4.94 8.92
C TYR A 65 -5.06 -4.32 8.45
N LYS A 66 -4.46 -3.52 9.34
CA LYS A 66 -3.23 -2.75 9.11
C LYS A 66 -2.18 -3.16 10.13
N LEU A 67 -0.94 -3.31 9.69
CA LEU A 67 0.21 -3.61 10.53
C LEU A 67 1.26 -2.50 10.36
N SER A 68 1.59 -1.77 11.41
CA SER A 68 2.63 -0.74 11.34
C SER A 68 4.05 -1.30 11.38
N ALA A 69 4.21 -2.56 11.79
CA ALA A 69 5.50 -3.26 11.82
C ALA A 69 5.32 -4.76 11.53
N VAL A 70 6.42 -5.42 11.13
CA VAL A 70 6.47 -6.88 10.94
C VAL A 70 6.03 -7.58 12.23
N SER A 71 4.99 -8.41 12.15
CA SER A 71 4.33 -8.99 13.33
C SER A 71 3.92 -10.44 13.10
N SER A 72 3.92 -11.24 14.17
CA SER A 72 3.23 -12.54 14.19
C SER A 72 1.73 -12.28 14.38
N VAL A 73 0.93 -12.56 13.35
CA VAL A 73 -0.50 -12.26 13.30
C VAL A 73 -1.31 -13.54 13.51
N THR A 74 -2.26 -13.45 14.44
CA THR A 74 -3.31 -14.45 14.63
C THR A 74 -4.67 -13.80 14.44
N LEU A 75 -5.42 -14.23 13.43
CA LEU A 75 -6.79 -13.78 13.17
C LEU A 75 -7.73 -14.99 13.23
N LYS A 76 -8.63 -14.99 14.21
CA LYS A 76 -9.54 -16.12 14.50
C LYS A 76 -10.97 -15.64 14.67
N VAL A 77 -11.92 -16.51 14.33
CA VAL A 77 -13.37 -16.28 14.46
C VAL A 77 -13.92 -17.15 15.57
N TYR A 78 -14.82 -16.59 16.37
CA TYR A 78 -15.44 -17.17 17.54
C TYR A 78 -16.97 -17.02 17.47
N ASP A 79 -17.69 -17.96 18.05
CA ASP A 79 -19.14 -17.82 18.24
C ASP A 79 -19.49 -17.02 19.51
N ALA A 80 -20.79 -16.85 19.77
CA ALA A 80 -21.29 -16.12 20.94
C ALA A 80 -20.94 -16.76 22.29
N LEU A 81 -20.52 -18.03 22.32
CA LEU A 81 -20.05 -18.72 23.52
C LEU A 81 -18.52 -18.63 23.68
N GLY A 82 -17.84 -17.93 22.77
CA GLY A 82 -16.38 -17.81 22.76
C GLY A 82 -15.65 -19.04 22.22
N ARG A 83 -16.35 -19.97 21.56
CA ARG A 83 -15.72 -21.14 20.93
C ARG A 83 -15.09 -20.72 19.60
N GLU A 84 -13.84 -21.10 19.37
CA GLU A 84 -13.17 -20.89 18.08
C GLU A 84 -13.86 -21.72 17.00
N VAL A 85 -14.30 -21.06 15.92
CA VAL A 85 -14.98 -21.71 14.78
C VAL A 85 -14.15 -21.68 13.50
N ALA A 86 -13.16 -20.78 13.40
CA ALA A 86 -12.21 -20.74 12.30
C ALA A 86 -10.92 -19.99 12.68
N ALA A 87 -9.79 -20.45 12.16
CA ALA A 87 -8.54 -19.69 12.10
C ALA A 87 -8.33 -19.18 10.67
N LEU A 88 -8.23 -17.86 10.49
CA LEU A 88 -8.10 -17.22 9.18
C LEU A 88 -6.64 -16.92 8.84
N VAL A 89 -5.84 -16.52 9.85
CA VAL A 89 -4.42 -16.21 9.70
C VAL A 89 -3.67 -16.69 10.94
N GLU A 90 -2.56 -17.40 10.74
CA GLU A 90 -1.58 -17.78 11.76
C GLU A 90 -0.17 -17.70 11.16
N ALA A 91 0.31 -16.48 10.91
CA ALA A 91 1.54 -16.26 10.15
C ALA A 91 2.28 -14.99 10.58
N ARG A 92 3.60 -14.96 10.33
CA ARG A 92 4.40 -13.74 10.41
C ARG A 92 4.21 -12.93 9.11
N GLN A 93 3.78 -11.68 9.23
CA GLN A 93 3.49 -10.81 8.10
C GLN A 93 4.26 -9.49 8.19
N ASN A 94 4.57 -8.91 7.04
CA ASN A 94 5.22 -7.61 6.94
C ASN A 94 4.27 -6.46 7.28
N ALA A 95 4.85 -5.30 7.60
CA ALA A 95 4.08 -4.06 7.73
C ALA A 95 3.31 -3.77 6.44
N GLY A 96 2.12 -3.19 6.57
CA GLY A 96 1.25 -2.86 5.43
C GLY A 96 -0.23 -3.13 5.69
N TYR A 97 -1.00 -3.03 4.61
CA TYR A 97 -2.43 -3.29 4.58
C TYR A 97 -2.68 -4.72 4.13
N HIS A 98 -3.53 -5.43 4.87
CA HIS A 98 -3.85 -6.82 4.61
C HIS A 98 -5.36 -6.99 4.51
N GLN A 99 -5.78 -7.91 3.64
CA GLN A 99 -7.17 -8.29 3.48
C GLN A 99 -7.29 -9.80 3.36
N ILE A 100 -8.35 -10.35 3.95
CA ILE A 100 -8.68 -11.76 3.82
C ILE A 100 -10.18 -11.93 3.60
N THR A 101 -10.52 -12.83 2.68
CA THR A 101 -11.90 -13.23 2.43
C THR A 101 -12.28 -14.35 3.40
N PHE A 102 -13.32 -14.12 4.20
CA PHE A 102 -13.88 -15.13 5.08
C PHE A 102 -15.16 -15.73 4.47
N ASN A 103 -15.12 -17.02 4.16
CA ASN A 103 -16.28 -17.78 3.70
C ASN A 103 -16.86 -18.61 4.85
N ALA A 104 -18.03 -18.21 5.32
CA ALA A 104 -18.75 -18.84 6.42
C ALA A 104 -19.84 -19.81 5.96
N SER A 105 -19.75 -20.39 4.76
CA SER A 105 -20.77 -21.31 4.20
C SER A 105 -21.13 -22.47 5.13
N LYS A 106 -20.17 -22.96 5.92
CA LYS A 106 -20.35 -24.07 6.88
C LYS A 106 -20.88 -23.65 8.26
N LEU A 107 -21.13 -22.37 8.49
CA LEU A 107 -21.63 -21.83 9.77
C LEU A 107 -23.12 -21.46 9.68
N SER A 108 -23.85 -21.57 10.79
CA SER A 108 -25.25 -21.15 10.89
C SER A 108 -25.40 -19.63 10.94
N SER A 109 -26.54 -19.08 10.51
CA SER A 109 -26.87 -17.66 10.69
C SER A 109 -26.76 -17.25 12.16
N GLY A 110 -26.20 -16.08 12.44
CA GLY A 110 -25.98 -15.62 13.81
C GLY A 110 -24.90 -14.57 13.95
N VAL A 111 -24.62 -14.25 15.21
CA VAL A 111 -23.58 -13.30 15.61
C VAL A 111 -22.29 -14.06 15.93
N TYR A 112 -21.19 -13.56 15.39
CA TYR A 112 -19.85 -14.06 15.62
C TYR A 112 -18.92 -12.89 15.92
N PHE A 113 -17.73 -13.22 16.42
CA PHE A 113 -16.69 -12.27 16.73
C PHE A 113 -15.39 -12.71 16.08
N TYR A 114 -14.61 -11.77 15.59
CA TYR A 114 -13.26 -12.06 15.12
C TYR A 114 -12.27 -11.24 15.92
N ARG A 115 -11.17 -11.89 16.29
CA ARG A 115 -10.10 -11.32 17.09
C ARG A 115 -8.82 -11.38 16.31
N ILE A 116 -8.14 -10.24 16.20
CA ILE A 116 -6.75 -10.17 15.74
C ILE A 116 -5.83 -10.01 16.95
N THR A 117 -4.68 -10.67 16.91
CA THR A 117 -3.55 -10.42 17.81
C THR A 117 -2.30 -10.25 16.95
N ALA A 118 -1.59 -9.13 17.13
CA ALA A 118 -0.35 -8.79 16.43
C ALA A 118 0.62 -8.14 17.43
N GLY A 119 1.55 -8.93 17.97
CA GLY A 119 2.41 -8.47 19.08
C GLY A 119 1.58 -8.10 20.31
N THR A 120 1.67 -6.84 20.76
CA THR A 120 0.87 -6.31 21.88
C THR A 120 -0.51 -5.79 21.46
N PHE A 121 -0.76 -5.64 20.16
CA PHE A 121 -2.05 -5.20 19.65
C PHE A 121 -3.06 -6.34 19.67
N THR A 122 -4.25 -6.08 20.21
CA THR A 122 -5.40 -6.98 20.11
C THR A 122 -6.65 -6.14 19.90
N ASP A 123 -7.46 -6.50 18.90
CA ASP A 123 -8.77 -5.91 18.65
C ASP A 123 -9.78 -7.00 18.32
N VAL A 124 -11.05 -6.75 18.67
CA VAL A 124 -12.17 -7.67 18.46
C VAL A 124 -13.31 -6.93 17.79
N LYS A 125 -13.87 -7.51 16.75
CA LYS A 125 -15.05 -6.97 16.07
C LYS A 125 -16.12 -8.02 15.88
N LYS A 126 -17.36 -7.54 15.77
CA LYS A 126 -18.57 -8.34 15.60
C LYS A 126 -18.90 -8.48 14.11
N LEU A 127 -19.24 -9.67 13.66
CA LEU A 127 -19.77 -9.95 12.32
C LEU A 127 -21.12 -10.67 12.41
N VAL A 128 -22.05 -10.33 11.52
CA VAL A 128 -23.41 -10.87 11.49
C VAL A 128 -23.60 -11.66 10.20
N LEU A 129 -23.71 -12.98 10.32
CA LEU A 129 -23.96 -13.88 9.20
C LEU A 129 -25.47 -14.04 9.02
N VAL A 130 -25.95 -13.75 7.82
CA VAL A 130 -27.32 -14.01 7.40
C VAL A 130 -27.28 -14.99 6.22
N LYS A 131 -28.02 -16.10 6.33
CA LYS A 131 -28.28 -17.06 5.25
C LYS A 131 -29.77 -17.20 5.05
#